data_AF-A0A3S4EXY4-F1
#
_entry.id   AF-A0A3S4EXY4-F1
#
_cell.length_a   1.000
_cell.length_b   1.000
_cell.length_c   1.000
_cell.angle_alpha   90.00
_cell.angle_beta   90.00
_cell.angle_gamma   90.00
#
_symmetry.space_group_name_H-M   'P 1'
#
loop_
_entity.id
_entity.type
_entity.pdbx_description
1 polymer ?
#
loop_
_entity_poly.entity_id
_entity_poly.type
_entity_poly.pdbx_seq_one_letter_code
_entity_poly.pdbx_strand_id
1 'polypeptide(L)'
;MTDCPSSLQAIKTTINGTQSPDMTTAIKNAATDTAASNLGVTIARATAPTAPFTIGSVEDSKRLVWTSGEMNSKEVQLIARLVETKSGPVYHR
;
A
#
# COMPACT_ATOMS: atom_id res chain seq x y z
N MET A 1 25.65 19.04 -1.86
CA MET A 1 24.23 19.10 -2.25
C MET A 1 23.41 18.75 -1.02
N THR A 2 22.73 19.72 -0.42
CA THR A 2 21.96 19.52 0.82
C THR A 2 20.55 19.12 0.42
N ASP A 3 20.36 17.81 0.29
CA ASP A 3 19.37 17.25 -0.62
C ASP A 3 18.07 16.83 0.12
N CYS A 4 18.00 17.17 1.41
CA CYS A 4 16.82 17.27 2.25
C CYS A 4 17.02 18.50 3.16
N PRO A 5 15.99 19.35 3.40
CA PRO A 5 16.09 20.45 4.35
C PRO A 5 16.56 19.92 5.72
N SER A 6 17.47 20.62 6.40
CA SER A 6 17.91 20.21 7.75
C SER A 6 16.79 20.20 8.79
N SER A 7 15.68 20.88 8.50
CA SER A 7 14.44 20.87 9.28
C SER A 7 13.55 19.65 9.03
N LEU A 8 13.85 18.82 8.02
CA LEU A 8 13.04 17.65 7.69
C LEU A 8 13.35 16.51 8.67
N GLN A 9 12.56 16.44 9.73
CA GLN A 9 12.73 15.42 10.78
C GLN A 9 12.04 14.09 10.43
N ALA A 10 11.02 14.11 9.57
CA ALA A 10 10.30 12.92 9.15
C ALA A 10 9.60 13.12 7.80
N ILE A 11 9.58 12.06 6.99
CA ILE A 11 8.69 11.93 5.84
C ILE A 11 7.67 10.84 6.18
N LYS A 12 6.40 11.20 6.09
CA LYS A 12 5.26 10.32 6.34
C LYS A 12 4.36 10.35 5.13
N THR A 13 4.19 9.21 4.48
CA THR A 13 3.44 9.07 3.23
C THR A 13 2.19 8.22 3.48
N THR A 14 1.03 8.77 3.16
CA THR A 14 -0.24 8.02 3.15
C THR A 14 -0.49 7.48 1.74
N ILE A 15 -0.73 6.18 1.64
CA ILE A 15 -1.18 5.54 0.41
C ILE A 15 -2.68 5.78 0.26
N ASN A 16 -3.10 6.50 -0.77
CA ASN A 16 -4.51 6.86 -1.00
C ASN A 16 -5.08 6.14 -2.22
N GLY A 17 -6.39 5.90 -2.19
CA GLY A 17 -7.16 5.26 -3.25
C GLY A 17 -8.57 4.90 -2.75
N THR A 18 -9.43 4.40 -3.62
CA THR A 18 -10.71 3.82 -3.20
C THR A 18 -10.44 2.48 -2.54
N GLN A 19 -10.72 2.37 -1.24
CA GLN A 19 -10.52 1.15 -0.48
C GLN A 19 -11.49 0.04 -0.93
N SER A 20 -11.04 -1.22 -0.94
CA SER A 20 -11.95 -2.36 -1.06
C SER A 20 -12.84 -2.45 0.19
N PRO A 21 -14.16 -2.71 0.03
CA PRO A 21 -15.06 -2.84 1.17
C PRO A 21 -14.76 -4.07 2.04
N ASP A 22 -14.19 -5.13 1.45
CA ASP A 22 -13.89 -6.39 2.16
C ASP A 22 -12.42 -6.48 2.64
N MET A 23 -11.53 -5.57 2.21
CA MET A 23 -10.11 -5.58 2.60
C MET A 23 -9.52 -4.16 2.66
N THR A 24 -9.26 -3.66 3.86
CA THR A 24 -8.87 -2.25 4.09
C THR A 24 -7.49 -1.87 3.55
N THR A 25 -6.63 -2.85 3.30
CA THR A 25 -5.28 -2.67 2.77
C THR A 25 -5.22 -2.74 1.24
N ALA A 26 -6.35 -3.02 0.57
CA ALA A 26 -6.43 -3.15 -0.87
C ALA A 26 -7.11 -1.93 -1.51
N ILE A 27 -6.50 -1.41 -2.57
CA ILE A 27 -7.14 -0.47 -3.49
C ILE A 27 -8.08 -1.28 -4.39
N LYS A 28 -9.35 -0.86 -4.45
CA LYS A 28 -10.40 -1.48 -5.25
C LYS A 28 -10.06 -1.41 -6.74
N ASN A 29 -10.30 -2.50 -7.46
CA ASN A 29 -10.27 -2.48 -8.92
C ASN A 29 -11.29 -1.46 -9.49
N ALA A 30 -10.80 -0.50 -10.27
CA ALA A 30 -11.60 0.56 -10.89
C ALA A 30 -11.88 0.34 -12.39
N ALA A 31 -11.52 -0.84 -12.93
CA ALA A 31 -11.88 -1.21 -14.29
C ALA A 31 -13.41 -1.13 -14.48
N THR A 32 -13.83 -0.62 -15.63
CA THR A 32 -15.24 -0.46 -15.99
C THR A 32 -15.72 -1.50 -17.00
N ASP A 33 -14.82 -2.06 -17.79
CA ASP A 33 -15.11 -3.13 -18.76
C ASP A 33 -14.44 -4.43 -18.32
N THR A 34 -15.18 -5.55 -18.37
CA THR A 34 -14.74 -6.88 -17.90
C THR A 34 -14.11 -6.90 -16.49
N ALA A 35 -14.59 -6.03 -15.61
CA ALA A 35 -14.00 -5.84 -14.28
C ALA A 35 -14.11 -7.10 -13.43
N ALA A 36 -12.96 -7.71 -13.12
CA ALA A 36 -12.91 -8.79 -12.15
C ALA A 36 -13.36 -8.27 -10.78
N SER A 37 -14.44 -8.87 -10.27
CA SER A 37 -14.96 -8.62 -8.93
C SER A 37 -14.05 -9.25 -7.89
N ASN A 38 -14.08 -8.72 -6.66
CA ASN A 38 -13.30 -9.23 -5.52
C ASN A 38 -11.79 -9.23 -5.72
N LEU A 39 -11.25 -8.39 -6.61
CA LEU A 39 -9.81 -8.15 -6.76
C LEU A 39 -9.43 -6.75 -6.31
N GLY A 40 -8.22 -6.62 -5.79
CA GLY A 40 -7.61 -5.35 -5.45
C GLY A 40 -6.10 -5.40 -5.50
N VAL A 41 -5.48 -4.22 -5.31
CA VAL A 41 -4.02 -4.09 -5.25
C VAL A 41 -3.61 -3.66 -3.85
N THR A 42 -2.74 -4.44 -3.21
CA THR A 42 -2.09 -4.06 -1.95
C THR A 42 -0.71 -3.49 -2.23
N ILE A 43 -0.27 -2.52 -1.43
CA ILE A 43 1.08 -1.94 -1.48
C ILE A 43 1.77 -2.17 -0.14
N ALA A 44 3.00 -2.66 -0.17
CA ALA A 44 3.82 -2.92 1.01
C ALA A 44 5.28 -2.49 0.78
N ARG A 45 6.09 -2.48 1.84
CA ARG A 45 7.56 -2.40 1.70
C ARG A 45 8.09 -3.67 1.04
N ALA A 46 9.08 -3.54 0.17
CA ALA A 46 9.74 -4.71 -0.43
C ALA A 46 10.36 -5.64 0.63
N THR A 47 10.83 -5.07 1.75
CA THR A 47 11.40 -5.80 2.89
C THR A 47 10.36 -6.45 3.81
N ALA A 48 9.08 -6.08 3.68
CA ALA A 48 7.97 -6.62 4.47
C ALA A 48 6.72 -6.85 3.58
N PRO A 49 6.81 -7.74 2.58
CA PRO A 49 5.80 -7.90 1.52
C PRO A 49 4.46 -8.47 2.00
N THR A 50 4.39 -8.93 3.24
CA THR A 50 3.18 -9.45 3.90
C THR A 50 2.54 -8.44 4.86
N ALA A 51 3.10 -7.23 4.98
CA ALA A 51 2.59 -6.16 5.83
C ALA A 51 2.18 -4.95 4.95
N PRO A 52 1.04 -5.04 4.23
CA PRO A 52 0.58 -3.95 3.39
C PRO A 52 0.08 -2.75 4.20
N PHE A 53 0.18 -1.57 3.61
CA PHE A 53 -0.34 -0.34 4.20
C PHE A 53 -1.88 -0.31 4.17
N THR A 54 -2.49 0.33 5.17
CA THR A 54 -3.93 0.59 5.16
C THR A 54 -4.20 1.81 4.30
N ILE A 55 -5.15 1.69 3.36
CA ILE A 55 -5.47 2.77 2.43
C ILE A 55 -6.07 3.96 3.20
N GLY A 56 -5.55 5.17 2.95
CA GLY A 56 -6.01 6.41 3.57
C GLY A 56 -5.62 6.60 5.04
N SER A 57 -4.83 5.70 5.65
CA SER A 57 -4.48 5.82 7.06
C SER A 57 -3.43 6.90 7.34
N VAL A 58 -3.60 7.59 8.48
CA VAL A 58 -2.63 8.55 9.04
C VAL A 58 -1.89 7.98 10.26
N GLU A 59 -2.21 6.75 10.68
CA GLU A 59 -1.54 6.07 11.78
C GLU A 59 -0.16 5.55 11.34
N ASP A 60 0.88 5.80 12.13
CA ASP A 60 2.27 5.44 11.78
C ASP A 60 2.48 3.93 11.57
N SER A 61 1.71 3.09 12.26
CA SER A 61 1.75 1.64 12.09
C SER A 61 1.07 1.14 10.80
N LYS A 62 0.32 2.00 10.11
CA LYS A 62 -0.50 1.65 8.94
C LYS A 62 -0.13 2.41 7.68
N ARG A 63 0.79 3.39 7.76
CA ARG A 63 1.29 4.21 6.64
C ARG A 63 2.79 4.02 6.42
N LEU A 64 3.32 4.62 5.37
CA LEU A 64 4.77 4.63 5.13
C LEU A 64 5.42 5.73 5.97
N VAL A 65 6.12 5.34 7.02
CA VAL A 65 7.08 6.20 7.74
C VAL A 65 8.46 5.93 7.18
N TRP A 66 9.14 6.96 6.65
CA TRP A 66 10.47 6.80 6.06
C TRP A 66 11.53 6.63 7.15
N THR A 67 12.46 5.73 6.91
CA THR A 67 13.66 5.56 7.75
C THR A 67 14.71 6.60 7.38
N SER A 68 15.68 6.83 8.27
CA SER A 68 16.81 7.71 7.97
C SER A 68 17.61 7.25 6.75
N GLY A 69 17.74 5.94 6.53
CA GLY A 69 18.39 5.38 5.35
C GLY A 69 17.66 5.76 4.07
N GLU A 70 16.34 5.60 4.03
CA GLU A 70 15.49 5.94 2.89
C GLU A 70 15.47 7.44 2.59
N MET A 71 15.50 8.29 3.64
CA MET A 71 15.62 9.73 3.46
C MET A 71 16.97 10.12 2.85
N ASN A 72 18.06 9.46 3.28
CA ASN A 72 19.40 9.69 2.74
C ASN A 72 19.55 9.17 1.30
N SER A 73 18.97 8.02 0.98
CA SER A 73 18.97 7.45 -0.37
C SER A 73 17.93 8.07 -1.29
N LYS A 74 16.97 8.83 -0.73
CA LYS A 74 15.82 9.45 -1.42
C LYS A 74 14.91 8.45 -2.11
N GLU A 75 14.87 7.24 -1.59
CA GLU A 75 14.17 6.13 -2.23
C GLU A 75 13.56 5.22 -1.17
N VAL A 76 12.36 4.74 -1.46
CA VAL A 76 11.72 3.65 -0.71
C VAL A 76 11.31 2.58 -1.72
N GLN A 77 11.78 1.35 -1.51
CA GLN A 77 11.36 0.23 -2.34
C GLN A 77 10.02 -0.33 -1.89
N LEU A 78 9.05 -0.29 -2.80
CA LEU A 78 7.69 -0.78 -2.59
C LEU A 78 7.41 -1.96 -3.50
N ILE A 79 6.49 -2.82 -3.05
CA ILE A 79 5.94 -3.91 -3.85
C ILE A 79 4.42 -3.77 -3.92
N ALA A 80 3.86 -4.01 -5.10
CA ALA A 80 2.43 -4.10 -5.33
C ALA A 80 2.07 -5.56 -5.63
N ARG A 81 0.93 -6.02 -5.09
CA ARG A 81 0.41 -7.37 -5.34
C ARG A 81 -1.06 -7.30 -5.70
N LEU A 82 -1.44 -8.01 -6.76
CA LEU A 82 -2.85 -8.32 -7.03
C LEU A 82 -3.32 -9.37 -6.01
N VAL A 83 -4.43 -9.09 -5.34
CA VAL A 83 -5.00 -9.97 -4.30
C VAL A 83 -6.49 -10.15 -4.50
N GLU A 84 -7.00 -11.31 -4.08
CA GLU A 84 -8.43 -11.53 -3.88
C GLU A 84 -8.86 -10.86 -2.57
N THR A 85 -9.80 -9.91 -2.64
CA THR A 85 -10.31 -9.18 -1.47
C THR A 85 -11.46 -9.90 -0.78
N LYS A 86 -12.06 -10.87 -1.46
CA LYS A 86 -13.17 -11.67 -0.95
C LYS A 86 -13.18 -13.03 -1.64
N SER A 87 -13.04 -14.09 -0.84
CA SER A 87 -13.10 -15.46 -1.35
C SER A 87 -14.47 -15.77 -1.95
N GLY A 88 -14.49 -16.34 -3.16
CA GLY A 88 -15.69 -16.98 -3.70
C GLY A 88 -16.07 -18.27 -2.94
N PRO A 89 -17.30 -18.80 -3.09
CA PRO A 89 -17.63 -20.12 -2.56
C PRO A 89 -16.71 -21.18 -3.18
N VAL A 90 -16.07 -21.99 -2.34
CA VAL A 90 -15.21 -23.10 -2.77
C VAL A 90 -16.08 -24.17 -3.42
N TYR A 91 -16.08 -24.22 -4.75
CA TYR A 91 -16.61 -25.38 -5.46
C TYR A 91 -15.55 -26.50 -5.40
N HIS A 92 -15.70 -27.41 -4.44
CA HIS A 92 -15.00 -28.69 -4.47
C HIS A 92 -15.41 -29.43 -5.76
N ARG A 93 -14.43 -29.68 -6.65
CA ARG A 93 -14.59 -30.67 -7.72
C ARG A 93 -14.39 -32.06 -7.19
#